data_AF-A0A2K8SCA4-F1
#
_entry.id   AF-A0A2K8SCA4-F1
#
_cell.length_a   1.000
_cell.length_b   1.000
_cell.length_c   1.000
_cell.angle_alpha   90.00
_cell.angle_beta   90.00
_cell.angle_gamma   90.00
#
_symmetry.space_group_name_H-M   'P 1'
#
loop_
_entity.id
_entity.type
_entity.pdbx_description
1 polymer ?
#
loop_
_entity_poly.entity_id
_entity_poly.type
_entity_poly.pdbx_seq_one_letter_code
_entity_poly.pdbx_strand_id
1 'polypeptide(L)'
;MSKNNDIKEQKAQEKLKKIQEKQAQKQNKKLNKQNKKEEFNKLFNEFQGHDGTQEGKLKAAKKKKIKKEKSKIDYKLAFKEAPIKFLKEVNKIQWSSRKNLGTKFLWVIIFIAIFGVFFFCVDWAFQALFEVMKII
;
A
#
# COMPACT_ATOMS: atom_id res chain seq x y z
N MET A 1 24.55 41.38 8.69
CA MET A 1 23.12 40.98 8.63
C MET A 1 22.71 40.25 7.33
N SER A 2 23.55 40.15 6.28
CA SER A 2 23.17 39.56 4.98
C SER A 2 22.86 38.05 5.00
N LYS A 3 23.74 37.23 5.60
CA LYS A 3 23.69 35.75 5.49
C LYS A 3 22.39 35.10 5.99
N ASN A 4 21.71 35.72 6.96
CA ASN A 4 20.46 35.18 7.51
C ASN A 4 19.25 35.38 6.60
N ASN A 5 19.29 36.39 5.72
CA ASN A 5 18.23 36.64 4.76
C ASN A 5 18.35 35.67 3.57
N ASP A 6 19.57 35.42 3.09
CA ASP A 6 19.85 34.46 2.01
C ASP A 6 19.38 33.04 2.36
N ILE A 7 19.57 32.59 3.60
CA ILE A 7 19.13 31.26 4.07
C ILE A 7 17.59 31.16 4.10
N LYS A 8 16.88 32.26 4.45
CA LYS A 8 15.41 32.28 4.48
C LYS A 8 14.85 32.26 3.07
N GLU A 9 15.46 32.97 2.14
CA GLU A 9 15.08 32.97 0.73
C GLU A 9 15.30 31.61 0.07
N GLN A 10 16.44 30.94 0.34
CA GLN A 10 16.69 29.58 -0.14
C GLN A 10 15.67 28.57 0.38
N LYS A 11 15.30 28.63 1.67
CA LYS A 11 14.26 27.77 2.25
C LYS A 11 12.88 28.04 1.67
N ALA A 12 12.56 29.31 1.36
CA ALA A 12 11.31 29.67 0.70
C ALA A 12 11.26 29.11 -0.73
N GLN A 13 12.35 29.25 -1.50
CA GLN A 13 12.48 28.68 -2.84
C GLN A 13 12.37 27.15 -2.83
N GLU A 14 12.99 26.47 -1.87
CA GLU A 14 12.90 25.00 -1.74
C GLU A 14 11.47 24.53 -1.42
N LYS A 15 10.75 25.25 -0.56
CA LYS A 15 9.33 24.98 -0.27
C LYS A 15 8.46 25.18 -1.50
N LEU A 16 8.69 26.24 -2.27
CA LEU A 16 7.98 26.51 -3.52
C LEU A 16 8.21 25.39 -4.55
N LYS A 17 9.47 24.93 -4.72
CA LYS A 17 9.80 23.78 -5.58
C LYS A 17 9.06 22.51 -5.16
N LYS A 18 9.05 22.19 -3.85
CA LYS A 18 8.31 21.02 -3.32
C LYS A 18 6.80 21.10 -3.55
N ILE A 19 6.21 22.30 -3.50
CA ILE A 19 4.79 22.51 -3.78
C ILE A 19 4.50 22.31 -5.27
N GLN A 20 5.34 22.87 -6.15
CA GLN A 20 5.23 22.71 -7.61
C GLN A 20 5.38 21.23 -8.03
N GLU A 21 6.35 20.51 -7.47
CA GLU A 21 6.52 19.07 -7.72
C GLU A 21 5.29 18.25 -7.30
N LYS A 22 4.71 18.55 -6.12
CA LYS A 22 3.47 17.88 -5.66
C LYS A 22 2.28 18.20 -6.56
N GLN A 23 2.18 19.41 -7.08
CA GLN A 23 1.13 19.79 -8.04
C GLN A 23 1.32 19.08 -9.38
N ALA A 24 2.54 19.03 -9.91
CA ALA A 24 2.88 18.31 -11.14
C ALA A 24 2.59 16.80 -11.01
N GLN A 25 2.92 16.17 -9.89
CA GLN A 25 2.59 14.77 -9.64
C GLN A 25 1.07 14.52 -9.59
N LYS A 26 0.29 15.44 -8.99
CA LYS A 26 -1.17 15.34 -8.97
C LYS A 26 -1.76 15.50 -10.37
N GLN A 27 -1.25 16.43 -11.18
CA GLN A 27 -1.67 16.64 -12.56
C GLN A 27 -1.33 15.42 -13.44
N ASN A 28 -0.12 14.88 -13.34
CA ASN A 28 0.29 13.67 -14.07
C ASN A 28 -0.58 12.45 -13.71
N LYS A 29 -0.96 12.29 -12.43
CA LYS A 29 -1.89 11.22 -12.02
C LYS A 29 -3.28 11.39 -12.61
N LYS A 30 -3.78 12.63 -12.70
CA LYS A 30 -5.08 12.94 -13.32
C LYS A 30 -5.05 12.68 -14.83
N LEU A 31 -4.01 13.16 -15.52
CA LEU A 31 -3.81 12.96 -16.96
C LEU A 31 -3.72 11.47 -17.30
N ASN A 32 -2.92 10.70 -16.57
CA ASN A 32 -2.83 9.25 -16.78
C ASN A 32 -4.16 8.51 -16.54
N LYS A 33 -5.01 9.01 -15.64
CA LYS A 33 -6.34 8.42 -15.41
C LYS A 33 -7.32 8.79 -16.54
N GLN A 34 -7.21 9.99 -17.10
CA GLN A 34 -7.99 10.43 -18.26
C GLN A 34 -7.59 9.65 -19.51
N ASN A 35 -6.28 9.58 -19.82
CA ASN A 35 -5.77 8.84 -20.98
C ASN A 35 -6.22 7.37 -20.96
N LYS A 36 -6.17 6.70 -19.80
CA LYS A 36 -6.66 5.32 -19.67
C LYS A 36 -8.17 5.17 -19.91
N LYS A 37 -8.96 6.18 -19.53
CA LYS A 37 -10.41 6.18 -19.80
C LYS A 37 -10.69 6.41 -21.27
N GLU A 38 -9.95 7.32 -21.91
CA GLU A 38 -10.08 7.61 -23.33
C GLU A 38 -9.64 6.43 -24.19
N GLU A 39 -8.52 5.77 -23.86
CA GLU A 39 -8.09 4.52 -24.48
C GLU A 39 -9.15 3.42 -24.35
N PHE A 40 -9.76 3.28 -23.16
CA PHE A 40 -10.84 2.32 -22.95
C PHE A 40 -12.09 2.65 -23.78
N ASN A 41 -12.49 3.92 -23.84
CA ASN A 41 -13.65 4.37 -24.62
C ASN A 41 -13.42 4.19 -26.13
N LYS A 42 -12.20 4.47 -26.62
CA LYS A 42 -11.82 4.20 -28.02
C LYS A 42 -11.93 2.72 -28.33
N LEU A 43 -11.34 1.85 -27.50
CA LEU A 43 -11.43 0.39 -27.65
C LEU A 43 -12.87 -0.13 -27.54
N PHE A 44 -13.71 0.49 -26.70
CA PHE A 44 -15.11 0.12 -26.55
C PHE A 44 -15.95 0.50 -27.78
N ASN A 45 -15.69 1.68 -28.36
CA ASN A 45 -16.39 2.18 -29.54
C ASN A 45 -15.95 1.46 -30.82
N GLU A 46 -14.67 1.08 -30.92
CA GLU A 46 -14.15 0.25 -32.01
C GLU A 46 -14.75 -1.18 -31.98
N PHE A 47 -15.29 -1.59 -30.84
CA PHE A 47 -15.95 -2.90 -30.69
C PHE A 47 -17.40 -2.87 -31.22
N GLN A 48 -17.61 -3.44 -32.41
CA GLN A 48 -18.94 -3.94 -32.81
C GLN A 48 -19.07 -5.38 -32.29
N GLY A 49 -19.84 -5.54 -31.21
CA GLY A 49 -20.12 -6.85 -30.63
C GLY A 49 -21.25 -7.55 -31.38
N HIS A 50 -21.12 -8.87 -31.54
CA HIS A 50 -22.03 -9.76 -32.28
C HIS A 50 -23.47 -9.84 -31.71
N ASP A 51 -23.75 -9.28 -30.52
CA ASP A 51 -25.05 -9.42 -29.82
C ASP A 51 -25.69 -8.09 -29.34
N GLY A 52 -25.36 -6.95 -29.95
CA GLY A 52 -26.08 -5.68 -29.78
C GLY A 52 -26.11 -5.02 -28.38
N THR A 53 -25.67 -5.70 -27.32
CA THR A 53 -25.88 -5.29 -25.92
C THR A 53 -24.57 -4.83 -25.26
N GLN A 54 -24.61 -3.73 -24.47
CA GLN A 54 -23.43 -3.11 -23.83
C GLN A 54 -22.63 -4.07 -22.94
N GLU A 55 -23.30 -5.04 -22.30
CA GLU A 55 -22.66 -6.03 -21.42
C GLU A 55 -21.75 -7.03 -22.16
N GLY A 56 -22.12 -7.41 -23.38
CA GLY A 56 -21.34 -8.32 -24.22
C GLY A 56 -20.02 -7.70 -24.67
N LYS A 57 -20.06 -6.41 -25.03
CA LYS A 57 -18.86 -5.61 -25.37
C LYS A 57 -17.91 -5.50 -24.18
N LEU A 58 -18.43 -5.30 -22.97
CA LEU A 58 -17.64 -5.19 -21.74
C LEU A 58 -16.93 -6.51 -21.37
N LYS A 59 -17.61 -7.64 -21.53
CA LYS A 59 -17.05 -8.98 -21.27
C LYS A 59 -15.98 -9.35 -22.30
N ALA A 60 -16.19 -9.02 -23.58
CA ALA A 60 -15.21 -9.27 -24.64
C ALA A 60 -13.94 -8.40 -24.49
N ALA A 61 -14.10 -7.10 -24.20
CA ALA A 61 -12.97 -6.20 -23.94
C ALA A 61 -12.14 -6.61 -22.70
N LYS A 62 -12.78 -7.18 -21.67
CA LYS A 62 -12.09 -7.74 -20.49
C LYS A 62 -11.35 -9.04 -20.79
N LYS A 63 -11.91 -9.94 -21.59
CA LYS A 63 -11.23 -11.19 -22.02
C LYS A 63 -10.05 -10.92 -22.94
N LYS A 64 -10.15 -9.90 -23.80
CA LYS A 64 -9.07 -9.43 -24.67
C LYS A 64 -8.20 -8.36 -23.99
N LYS A 65 -8.23 -8.20 -22.66
CA LYS A 65 -7.08 -7.66 -21.91
C LYS A 65 -5.93 -8.63 -22.12
N ILE A 66 -5.28 -8.42 -23.26
CA ILE A 66 -4.01 -8.92 -23.72
C ILE A 66 -3.23 -9.39 -22.51
N LYS A 67 -3.00 -10.70 -22.41
CA LYS A 67 -1.86 -11.22 -21.68
C LYS A 67 -0.68 -10.45 -22.26
N LYS A 68 -0.28 -9.35 -21.59
CA LYS A 68 0.94 -8.64 -21.94
C LYS A 68 1.99 -9.71 -21.98
N GLU A 69 2.54 -9.96 -23.16
CA GLU A 69 3.61 -10.91 -23.33
C GLU A 69 4.65 -10.56 -22.27
N LYS A 70 4.85 -11.46 -21.30
CA LYS A 70 5.79 -11.20 -20.22
C LYS A 70 7.13 -11.04 -20.91
N SER A 71 7.63 -9.81 -20.98
CA SER A 71 8.98 -9.55 -21.47
C SER A 71 9.90 -10.51 -20.72
N LYS A 72 10.72 -11.26 -21.45
CA LYS A 72 11.70 -12.19 -20.85
C LYS A 72 12.53 -11.37 -19.86
N ILE A 73 12.30 -11.61 -18.57
CA ILE A 73 13.05 -10.93 -17.53
C ILE A 73 14.45 -11.53 -17.60
N ASP A 74 15.44 -10.71 -17.95
CA ASP A 74 16.84 -11.12 -17.85
C ASP A 74 17.17 -11.37 -16.40
N TYR A 75 17.06 -12.63 -15.96
CA TYR A 75 17.29 -13.04 -14.57
C TYR A 75 18.68 -12.59 -14.07
N LYS A 76 19.68 -12.60 -14.95
CA LYS A 76 21.04 -12.15 -14.64
C LYS A 76 21.10 -10.65 -14.34
N LEU A 77 20.32 -9.83 -15.06
CA LEU A 77 20.23 -8.39 -14.83
C LEU A 77 19.37 -8.10 -13.59
N ALA A 78 18.26 -8.82 -13.43
CA ALA A 78 17.39 -8.71 -12.25
C ALA A 78 18.12 -9.08 -10.95
N PHE A 79 18.97 -10.11 -10.95
CA PHE A 79 19.79 -10.47 -9.78
C PHE A 79 20.87 -9.44 -9.47
N LYS A 80 21.49 -8.83 -10.48
CA LYS A 80 22.46 -7.74 -10.27
C LYS A 80 21.80 -6.47 -9.73
N GLU A 81 20.58 -6.18 -10.17
CA GLU A 81 19.80 -5.02 -9.70
C GLU A 81 19.06 -5.26 -8.39
N ALA A 82 18.77 -6.52 -8.04
CA ALA A 82 18.06 -6.90 -6.83
C ALA A 82 18.69 -6.30 -5.57
N PRO A 83 19.99 -6.49 -5.25
CA PRO A 83 20.56 -5.96 -4.01
C PRO A 83 20.51 -4.43 -3.95
N ILE A 84 20.69 -3.75 -5.09
CA ILE A 84 20.63 -2.29 -5.18
C ILE A 84 19.19 -1.78 -5.01
N LYS A 85 18.20 -2.50 -5.54
CA LYS A 85 16.76 -2.21 -5.31
C LYS A 85 16.37 -2.47 -3.87
N PHE A 86 16.83 -3.56 -3.27
CA PHE A 86 16.62 -3.87 -1.85
C PHE A 86 17.20 -2.78 -0.96
N LEU A 87 18.43 -2.32 -1.19
CA LEU A 87 19.02 -1.21 -0.43
C LEU A 87 18.21 0.09 -0.56
N LYS A 88 17.70 0.39 -1.76
CA LYS A 88 16.81 1.54 -1.97
C LYS A 88 15.46 1.39 -1.27
N GLU A 89 14.95 0.17 -1.15
CA GLU A 89 13.72 -0.10 -0.39
C GLU A 89 13.95 -0.09 1.12
N VAL A 90 15.06 -0.64 1.60
CA VAL A 90 15.47 -0.60 3.01
C VAL A 90 15.65 0.84 3.47
N ASN A 91 16.20 1.72 2.63
CA ASN A 91 16.31 3.14 2.96
C ASN A 91 14.93 3.86 3.03
N LYS A 92 13.89 3.31 2.39
CA LYS A 92 12.51 3.81 2.54
C LYS A 92 11.83 3.29 3.80
N ILE A 93 12.36 2.24 4.44
CA ILE A 93 11.81 1.72 5.69
C ILE A 93 12.07 2.78 6.76
N GLN A 94 11.01 3.41 7.22
CA GLN A 94 11.07 4.26 8.41
C GLN A 94 11.33 3.35 9.61
N TRP A 95 12.59 3.28 10.03
CA TRP A 95 12.97 2.62 11.26
C TRP A 95 12.16 3.23 12.41
N SER A 96 11.41 2.37 13.09
CA SER A 96 10.62 2.78 14.23
C SER A 96 11.55 3.38 15.29
N SER A 97 11.36 4.67 15.57
CA SER A 97 12.04 5.36 16.66
C SER A 97 11.86 4.60 17.98
N ARG A 98 12.86 4.63 18.86
CA ARG A 98 12.86 3.98 20.19
C ARG A 98 11.56 4.23 20.97
N LYS A 99 10.99 5.43 20.81
CA LYS A 99 9.69 5.81 21.40
C LYS A 99 8.52 4.99 20.83
N ASN A 100 8.42 4.89 19.50
CA ASN A 100 7.37 4.09 18.84
C ASN A 100 7.53 2.59 19.09
N LEU A 101 8.78 2.11 19.25
CA LEU A 101 9.05 0.72 19.59
C LEU A 101 8.50 0.39 20.99
N GLY A 102 8.81 1.25 21.97
CA GLY A 102 8.33 1.10 23.34
C GLY A 102 6.80 1.13 23.44
N THR A 103 6.12 2.05 22.74
CA THR A 103 4.65 2.12 22.76
C THR A 103 3.99 0.89 22.15
N LYS A 104 4.54 0.35 21.05
CA LYS A 104 4.03 -0.89 20.45
C LYS A 104 4.25 -2.09 21.36
N PHE A 105 5.43 -2.19 21.97
CA PHE A 105 5.76 -3.27 22.89
C PHE A 105 4.88 -3.24 24.15
N LEU A 106 4.64 -2.05 24.71
CA LEU A 106 3.74 -1.87 25.85
C LEU A 106 2.30 -2.31 25.51
N TRP A 107 1.83 -1.99 24.30
CA TRP A 107 0.52 -2.45 23.81
C TRP A 107 0.42 -3.98 23.76
N VAL A 108 1.49 -4.65 23.35
CA VAL A 108 1.55 -6.12 23.32
C VAL A 108 1.51 -6.71 24.74
N ILE A 109 2.23 -6.13 25.69
CA ILE A 109 2.18 -6.59 27.09
C ILE A 109 0.78 -6.44 27.67
N ILE A 110 0.14 -5.28 27.46
CA ILE A 110 -1.23 -5.03 27.92
C ILE A 110 -2.19 -6.06 27.30
N PHE A 111 -2.05 -6.34 26.01
CA PHE A 111 -2.85 -7.35 25.32
C PHE A 111 -2.66 -8.74 25.95
N ILE A 112 -1.41 -9.17 26.18
CA ILE A 112 -1.12 -10.46 26.82
C ILE A 112 -1.70 -10.52 28.23
N ALA A 113 -1.60 -9.45 29.02
CA ALA A 113 -2.14 -9.40 30.36
C ALA A 113 -3.68 -9.54 30.37
N ILE A 114 -4.36 -8.84 29.47
CA ILE A 114 -5.83 -8.94 29.31
C ILE A 114 -6.21 -10.39 28.96
N PHE A 115 -5.51 -11.01 28.00
CA PHE A 115 -5.77 -12.40 27.65
C PHE A 115 -5.44 -13.37 28.79
N GLY A 116 -4.39 -13.12 29.56
CA GLY A 116 -4.06 -13.92 30.74
C GLY A 116 -5.19 -13.93 31.76
N VAL A 117 -5.75 -12.75 32.07
CA VAL A 117 -6.92 -12.64 32.97
C VAL A 117 -8.15 -13.29 32.36
N PHE A 118 -8.39 -13.10 31.06
CA PHE A 118 -9.50 -13.74 30.36
C PHE A 118 -9.43 -15.27 30.44
N PHE A 119 -8.28 -15.86 30.12
CA PHE A 119 -8.08 -17.31 30.20
C PHE A 119 -8.18 -17.83 31.63
N PHE A 120 -7.71 -17.06 32.62
CA PHE A 120 -7.89 -17.41 34.03
C PHE A 120 -9.37 -17.49 34.41
N CYS A 121 -10.19 -16.53 33.98
CA CYS A 121 -11.64 -16.57 34.22
C CYS A 121 -12.31 -17.75 33.50
N VAL A 122 -11.88 -18.05 32.28
CA VAL A 122 -12.39 -19.20 31.51
C VAL A 122 -12.04 -20.51 32.21
N ASP A 123 -10.81 -20.65 32.70
CA ASP A 123 -10.37 -21.84 33.44
C ASP A 123 -11.20 -22.02 34.73
N TRP A 124 -11.42 -20.95 35.48
CA TRP A 124 -12.28 -20.99 36.66
C TRP A 124 -13.73 -21.37 36.31
N ALA A 125 -14.27 -20.84 35.21
CA ALA A 125 -15.59 -21.22 34.73
C ALA A 125 -15.66 -22.71 34.36
N PHE A 126 -14.62 -23.26 33.74
CA PHE A 126 -14.55 -24.70 33.44
C PHE A 126 -14.45 -25.55 34.70
N GLN A 127 -13.63 -25.16 35.68
CA GLN A 127 -13.54 -25.86 36.96
C GLN A 127 -14.89 -25.91 37.67
N ALA A 128 -15.60 -24.78 37.75
CA ALA A 128 -16.93 -24.73 38.34
C ALA A 128 -17.94 -25.61 37.58
N LEU A 129 -17.83 -25.66 36.25
CA LEU A 129 -18.70 -26.48 35.42
C LEU A 129 -18.38 -27.98 35.56
N PHE A 130 -17.12 -28.36 35.74
CA PHE A 130 -16.72 -29.73 36.04
C PHE A 130 -17.15 -30.20 37.43
N GLU A 131 -17.11 -29.32 38.43
CA GLU A 131 -17.62 -29.58 39.78
C GLU A 131 -19.14 -29.82 39.75
N VAL A 132 -19.89 -29.00 39.01
CA VAL A 132 -21.35 -29.19 38.82
C VAL A 132 -21.66 -30.51 38.10
N MET A 133 -20.85 -30.89 37.11
CA MET A 133 -21.01 -32.17 36.41
C MET A 133 -20.48 -33.39 37.19
N LYS A 134 -19.91 -33.20 38.40
CA LYS A 134 -19.28 -34.25 39.23
C LYS A 134 -18.29 -35.11 38.46
N ILE A 135 -17.56 -34.52 37.52
CA ILE A 135 -16.45 -35.18 36.81
C ILE A 135 -15.19 -35.12 37.68
N ILE A 136 -15.10 -34.07 38.51
CA ILE A 136 -14.19 -33.89 39.63
C ILE A 136 -15.02 -33.82 40.91
#